data_AF-A2T6P8-F1
#
_entry.id   AF-A2T6P8-F1
#
_cell.length_a   1.000
_cell.length_b   1.000
_cell.length_c   1.000
_cell.angle_alpha   90.00
_cell.angle_beta   90.00
_cell.angle_gamma   90.00
#
_symmetry.space_group_name_H-M   'P 1'
#
loop_
_entity.id
_entity.type
_entity.pdbx_description
1 polymer ?
#
loop_
_entity_poly.entity_id
_entity_poly.type
_entity_poly.pdbx_seq_one_letter_code
_entity_poly.pdbx_strand_id
1 'polypeptide(L)'
;SYSIAGSEGSISASAASGLAAPSGPSSGLSSGPCSPGPPGPASGLRRWLDHSKHCLSVETEADSHQAGLYENWMLEPALATGEELPELTLLTTLLDSPGDKTQPPEEEALSQAPESEAEQKKKALERSMYVLSELVETEKMYVDDLGQIVEGYMATMAAQGVPESLRGRDRIVFGNIQQIYEWHRDYFLQELQRCLKDPDWLAQLFIKHERRLHMYVVYCQNKPKSEHVVSEFGDSYFEELRQQLGHRLQLNDLLIKPVQRIMKYQLLLKDFLKYYNRAGMDTAELEQAVEVMCFVPKRCNDMMTLGRLRGFE
;
A
#
# COMPACT_ATOMS: atom_id res chain seq x y z
N SER A 1 -11.74 -47.47 -57.59
CA SER A 1 -10.94 -47.74 -58.81
C SER A 1 -9.93 -46.61 -58.92
N TYR A 2 -8.62 -46.73 -58.68
CA TYR A 2 -7.67 -47.84 -58.73
C TYR A 2 -6.66 -47.72 -57.56
N SER A 3 -6.15 -48.86 -57.11
CA SER A 3 -5.09 -49.06 -56.10
C SER A 3 -3.68 -49.09 -56.72
N ILE A 4 -2.65 -49.02 -55.85
CA ILE A 4 -1.37 -49.80 -55.79
C ILE A 4 -0.35 -48.95 -54.95
N ALA A 5 0.03 -49.33 -53.71
CA ALA A 5 1.04 -50.32 -53.25
C ALA A 5 2.48 -49.95 -53.68
N GLY A 6 3.58 -50.10 -52.91
CA GLY A 6 3.92 -50.68 -51.61
C GLY A 6 5.47 -50.80 -51.48
N SER A 7 5.95 -51.33 -50.34
CA SER A 7 7.33 -51.74 -49.95
C SER A 7 8.34 -50.65 -49.53
N GLU A 8 8.85 -50.64 -48.29
CA GLU A 8 9.63 -51.62 -47.49
C GLU A 8 11.11 -51.76 -47.89
N GLY A 9 12.01 -51.61 -46.91
CA GLY A 9 13.44 -51.89 -47.04
C GLY A 9 14.27 -51.46 -45.80
N SER A 10 14.34 -52.33 -44.79
CA SER A 10 15.32 -52.34 -43.68
C SER A 10 16.54 -53.20 -44.02
N ILE A 11 17.75 -52.80 -43.59
CA ILE A 11 18.89 -53.64 -43.12
C ILE A 11 20.05 -52.71 -42.64
N SER A 12 20.43 -52.68 -41.35
CA SER A 12 21.46 -53.51 -40.65
C SER A 12 22.89 -53.38 -41.21
N ALA A 13 24.02 -53.38 -40.48
CA ALA A 13 24.40 -53.39 -39.06
C ALA A 13 25.95 -53.33 -38.96
N SER A 14 26.49 -53.16 -37.74
CA SER A 14 27.82 -53.63 -37.25
C SER A 14 29.05 -52.72 -37.48
N ALA A 15 30.07 -52.61 -36.60
CA ALA A 15 30.33 -53.06 -35.22
C ALA A 15 31.70 -52.52 -34.72
N ALA A 16 31.90 -52.65 -33.38
CA ALA A 16 33.16 -52.88 -32.65
C ALA A 16 34.10 -51.70 -32.28
N SER A 17 34.84 -51.68 -31.16
CA SER A 17 34.94 -52.45 -29.89
C SER A 17 36.05 -51.81 -29.03
N GLY A 18 36.05 -52.02 -27.70
CA GLY A 18 37.23 -51.92 -26.81
C GLY A 18 37.02 -51.06 -25.55
N LEU A 19 36.75 -51.61 -24.34
CA LEU A 19 37.70 -52.13 -23.31
C LEU A 19 38.59 -51.00 -22.71
N ALA A 20 38.77 -50.78 -21.40
CA ALA A 20 38.60 -51.58 -20.19
C ALA A 20 38.65 -50.68 -18.91
N ALA A 21 38.14 -51.19 -17.78
CA ALA A 21 38.50 -50.80 -16.40
C ALA A 21 39.59 -51.81 -15.88
N PRO A 22 40.31 -51.62 -14.74
CA PRO A 22 39.73 -51.54 -13.38
C PRO A 22 40.54 -50.79 -12.26
N SER A 23 39.94 -50.78 -11.05
CA SER A 23 40.51 -50.79 -9.66
C SER A 23 40.97 -49.48 -8.94
N GLY A 24 40.37 -49.22 -7.75
CA GLY A 24 40.60 -48.10 -6.80
C GLY A 24 41.79 -48.27 -5.83
N PRO A 25 41.79 -47.82 -4.53
CA PRO A 25 40.75 -47.16 -3.72
C PRO A 25 41.21 -45.93 -2.86
N SER A 26 40.30 -45.40 -2.03
CA SER A 26 40.49 -44.78 -0.68
C SER A 26 40.24 -43.27 -0.48
N SER A 27 39.12 -43.01 0.23
CA SER A 27 38.93 -42.05 1.35
C SER A 27 39.29 -40.56 1.20
N GLY A 28 38.27 -39.71 1.35
CA GLY A 28 38.41 -38.30 1.71
C GLY A 28 37.06 -37.60 1.85
N LEU A 29 36.49 -37.63 3.06
CA LEU A 29 35.30 -36.87 3.45
C LEU A 29 35.59 -35.36 3.40
N SER A 30 34.73 -34.57 2.74
CA SER A 30 34.27 -33.27 3.28
C SER A 30 33.18 -32.68 2.38
N SER A 31 31.94 -32.81 2.86
CA SER A 31 30.78 -32.03 2.41
C SER A 31 30.82 -30.65 3.07
N GLY A 32 30.91 -29.59 2.26
CA GLY A 32 30.73 -28.19 2.68
C GLY A 32 29.92 -27.43 1.61
N PRO A 33 29.06 -26.47 2.00
CA PRO A 33 27.85 -26.14 1.25
C PRO A 33 28.11 -25.13 0.12
N CYS A 34 27.31 -25.27 -0.94
CA CYS A 34 27.16 -24.28 -1.99
C CYS A 34 26.82 -22.90 -1.39
N SER A 35 27.61 -21.89 -1.75
CA SER A 35 27.34 -20.49 -1.45
C SER A 35 25.95 -20.10 -1.97
N PRO A 36 25.09 -19.47 -1.15
CA PRO A 36 23.87 -18.88 -1.65
C PRO A 36 24.24 -17.63 -2.46
N GLY A 37 23.79 -17.58 -3.71
CA GLY A 37 23.81 -16.34 -4.50
C GLY A 37 23.03 -15.22 -3.81
N PRO A 38 23.27 -13.96 -4.18
CA PRO A 38 22.60 -12.83 -3.56
C PRO A 38 21.07 -12.96 -3.74
N PRO A 39 20.26 -12.67 -2.70
CA PRO A 39 18.82 -12.71 -2.84
C PRO A 39 18.38 -11.63 -3.83
N GLY A 40 17.64 -12.02 -4.88
CA GLY A 40 16.96 -11.09 -5.77
C GLY A 40 15.94 -10.22 -5.01
N PRO A 41 15.36 -9.19 -5.65
CA PRO A 41 14.55 -8.15 -4.99
C PRO A 41 13.19 -8.71 -4.58
N ALA A 42 13.15 -9.52 -3.54
CA ALA A 42 11.95 -9.99 -2.88
C ALA A 42 11.92 -9.44 -1.46
N SER A 43 11.80 -8.12 -1.28
CA SER A 43 11.52 -7.58 0.07
C SER A 43 10.86 -6.21 0.18
N GLY A 44 10.61 -5.43 -0.89
CA GLY A 44 9.98 -4.10 -0.75
C GLY A 44 8.60 -4.16 -0.10
N LEU A 45 7.67 -4.91 -0.70
CA LEU A 45 6.30 -5.06 -0.21
C LEU A 45 6.22 -5.77 1.16
N ARG A 46 7.06 -6.80 1.38
CA ARG A 46 7.09 -7.52 2.67
C ARG A 46 7.64 -6.63 3.77
N ARG A 47 8.72 -5.89 3.52
CA ARG A 47 9.27 -4.89 4.43
C ARG A 47 8.20 -3.84 4.75
N TRP A 48 7.49 -3.37 3.74
CA TRP A 48 6.43 -2.37 3.89
C TRP A 48 5.26 -2.87 4.77
N LEU A 49 4.83 -4.12 4.60
CA LEU A 49 3.79 -4.75 5.44
C LEU A 49 4.28 -5.16 6.83
N ASP A 50 5.52 -5.63 6.96
CA ASP A 50 6.11 -6.07 8.23
C ASP A 50 6.43 -4.88 9.15
N HIS A 51 6.87 -3.73 8.62
CA HIS A 51 7.06 -2.51 9.45
C HIS A 51 5.77 -2.06 10.13
N SER A 52 4.63 -2.37 9.54
CA SER A 52 3.32 -2.04 10.10
C SER A 52 2.92 -2.89 11.30
N LYS A 53 3.59 -4.04 11.50
CA LYS A 53 3.44 -4.84 12.72
C LYS A 53 4.08 -4.18 13.93
N HIS A 54 5.10 -3.33 13.76
CA HIS A 54 5.80 -2.72 14.88
C HIS A 54 4.98 -1.64 15.61
N CYS A 55 3.95 -1.08 14.95
CA CYS A 55 2.94 -0.24 15.59
C CYS A 55 1.91 -1.01 16.43
N LEU A 56 1.95 -2.35 16.44
CA LEU A 56 1.00 -3.20 17.19
C LEU A 56 1.54 -3.67 18.55
N SER A 57 2.74 -3.27 18.98
CA SER A 57 3.37 -3.83 20.19
C SER A 57 3.78 -2.82 21.27
N VAL A 58 3.24 -1.60 21.29
CA VAL A 58 3.46 -0.70 22.44
C VAL A 58 2.12 -0.24 22.99
N GLU A 59 1.52 -1.06 23.86
CA GLU A 59 0.66 -0.59 24.95
C GLU A 59 0.78 -1.56 26.13
N THR A 60 1.80 -1.35 26.96
CA THR A 60 1.70 -1.58 28.40
C THR A 60 2.61 -0.58 29.12
N GLU A 61 1.96 0.22 29.98
CA GLU A 61 2.47 1.02 31.10
C GLU A 61 2.87 2.49 30.90
N ALA A 62 2.03 3.32 31.54
CA ALA A 62 2.32 4.44 32.44
C ALA A 62 2.63 5.84 31.87
N ASP A 63 1.85 6.79 32.39
CA ASP A 63 1.96 8.25 32.29
C ASP A 63 3.40 8.76 32.28
N SER A 64 3.74 9.58 31.29
CA SER A 64 4.59 10.76 31.44
C SER A 64 4.47 11.66 30.20
N HIS A 65 4.35 12.96 30.44
CA HIS A 65 4.25 14.01 29.45
C HIS A 65 5.43 13.99 28.48
N GLN A 66 5.18 13.79 27.18
CA GLN A 66 6.04 14.31 26.12
C GLN A 66 5.22 14.44 24.83
N ALA A 67 5.09 15.67 24.33
CA ALA A 67 4.58 15.95 23.00
C ALA A 67 5.52 15.29 21.97
N GLY A 68 5.06 14.20 21.35
CA GLY A 68 5.74 13.53 20.26
C GLY A 68 5.45 14.26 18.95
N LEU A 69 6.47 14.97 18.47
CA LEU A 69 6.61 15.42 17.08
C LEU A 69 6.32 14.22 16.16
N TYR A 70 5.30 14.33 15.31
CA TYR A 70 5.09 13.35 14.26
C TYR A 70 6.20 13.55 13.22
N GLU A 71 7.17 12.65 13.20
CA GLU A 71 8.22 12.70 12.20
C GLU A 71 7.67 12.36 10.82
N ASN A 72 8.06 13.23 9.92
CA ASN A 72 7.77 13.34 8.52
C ASN A 72 8.39 12.16 7.73
N TRP A 73 7.69 11.04 7.60
CA TRP A 73 8.08 9.95 6.69
C TRP A 73 7.01 9.69 5.64
N MET A 74 6.86 10.62 4.69
CA MET A 74 6.16 10.42 3.42
C MET A 74 6.77 11.29 2.32
N LEU A 75 8.04 11.07 1.96
CA LEU A 75 8.57 11.58 0.70
C LEU A 75 9.38 10.48 -0.02
N GLU A 76 8.97 10.24 -1.26
CA GLU A 76 9.53 9.35 -2.28
C GLU A 76 11.03 9.60 -2.56
N PRO A 77 11.76 8.64 -3.17
CA PRO A 77 13.14 8.84 -3.56
C PRO A 77 13.24 9.49 -4.95
N ALA A 78 13.78 10.71 -5.03
CA ALA A 78 14.24 11.26 -6.31
C ALA A 78 15.57 12.03 -6.14
N LEU A 79 16.59 11.45 -6.78
CA LEU A 79 17.85 11.97 -7.30
C LEU A 79 18.30 13.40 -6.95
N ALA A 80 19.58 13.45 -6.55
CA ALA A 80 20.41 14.62 -6.40
C ALA A 80 20.50 15.47 -7.68
N THR A 81 20.16 16.75 -7.56
CA THR A 81 20.93 17.90 -8.06
C THR A 81 20.41 19.12 -7.33
N GLY A 82 21.29 19.81 -6.62
CA GLY A 82 20.93 20.98 -5.82
C GLY A 82 20.52 22.17 -6.68
N GLU A 83 19.48 22.85 -6.23
CA GLU A 83 19.27 24.30 -6.33
C GLU A 83 18.13 24.66 -5.35
N GLU A 84 18.41 25.57 -4.41
CA GLU A 84 17.47 26.04 -3.38
C GLU A 84 16.50 27.07 -3.95
N LEU A 85 15.19 26.91 -3.68
CA LEU A 85 14.18 27.97 -3.80
C LEU A 85 13.05 27.77 -2.76
N PRO A 86 12.33 28.84 -2.37
CA PRO A 86 12.23 29.26 -0.98
C PRO A 86 10.86 29.02 -0.30
N GLU A 87 10.87 29.09 1.04
CA GLU A 87 9.73 28.98 1.95
C GLU A 87 8.66 30.05 1.70
N LEU A 88 7.41 29.58 1.55
CA LEU A 88 6.20 30.41 1.57
C LEU A 88 5.81 30.72 3.03
N THR A 89 6.39 31.79 3.58
CA THR A 89 5.91 32.41 4.82
C THR A 89 5.41 33.80 4.50
N LEU A 90 4.14 33.92 4.10
CA LEU A 90 3.50 35.22 3.95
C LEU A 90 2.07 35.11 4.45
N LEU A 91 1.86 35.61 5.67
CA LEU A 91 0.84 36.57 6.03
C LEU A 91 0.86 36.74 7.56
N THR A 92 1.13 37.96 8.00
CA THR A 92 0.84 38.61 9.29
C THR A 92 2.09 39.26 9.85
N THR A 93 2.33 40.53 9.50
CA THR A 93 2.87 41.62 10.35
C THR A 93 3.43 42.74 9.47
N LEU A 94 2.61 43.75 9.21
CA LEU A 94 3.09 45.08 8.83
C LEU A 94 2.28 46.11 9.61
N LEU A 95 2.63 46.32 10.88
CA LEU A 95 2.56 47.61 11.56
C LEU A 95 3.64 47.66 12.65
N ASP A 96 4.28 48.83 12.70
CA ASP A 96 5.18 49.41 13.70
C ASP A 96 6.69 49.07 13.70
N SER A 97 7.46 50.12 13.39
CA SER A 97 8.89 50.27 13.70
C SER A 97 9.05 51.20 14.94
N PRO A 98 10.27 51.53 15.42
CA PRO A 98 10.76 51.06 16.72
C PRO A 98 10.98 52.21 17.73
N GLY A 99 10.99 51.92 19.04
CA GLY A 99 11.41 52.92 20.01
C GLY A 99 11.29 52.56 21.50
N ASP A 100 12.45 52.25 22.07
CA ASP A 100 12.90 52.56 23.44
C ASP A 100 12.55 51.66 24.63
N LYS A 101 13.58 51.55 25.48
CA LYS A 101 13.78 50.65 26.63
C LYS A 101 12.94 51.09 27.83
N THR A 102 12.43 50.13 28.63
CA THR A 102 12.39 50.10 30.12
C THR A 102 11.62 48.85 30.59
N GLN A 103 12.19 48.02 31.47
CA GLN A 103 11.49 46.99 32.29
C GLN A 103 11.06 47.60 33.64
N PRO A 104 10.21 46.94 34.46
CA PRO A 104 8.95 46.24 34.18
C PRO A 104 7.80 46.80 35.07
N PRO A 105 6.55 46.34 34.89
CA PRO A 105 5.86 45.79 36.06
C PRO A 105 5.14 44.47 35.80
N GLU A 106 4.90 43.80 36.92
CA GLU A 106 4.20 42.54 37.14
C GLU A 106 2.71 42.60 36.71
N GLU A 107 2.11 41.40 36.64
CA GLU A 107 0.69 41.12 36.36
C GLU A 107 0.23 41.16 34.89
N GLU A 108 0.34 40.00 34.24
CA GLU A 108 -0.85 39.28 33.76
C GLU A 108 -0.46 37.82 33.52
N ALA A 109 -0.48 37.04 34.59
CA ALA A 109 -0.62 35.60 34.46
C ALA A 109 -2.01 35.35 33.85
N LEU A 110 -2.05 35.16 32.52
CA LEU A 110 -3.22 34.69 31.81
C LEU A 110 -3.68 33.41 32.51
N SER A 111 -4.72 33.58 33.31
CA SER A 111 -5.31 32.52 34.13
C SER A 111 -5.95 31.53 33.16
N GLN A 112 -5.24 30.45 32.84
CA GLN A 112 -5.88 29.26 32.28
C GLN A 112 -6.76 28.69 33.39
N ALA A 113 -7.98 29.20 33.50
CA ALA A 113 -9.02 28.53 34.25
C ALA A 113 -9.11 27.09 33.71
N PRO A 114 -9.26 26.08 34.58
CA PRO A 114 -9.39 24.70 34.13
C PRO A 114 -10.54 24.62 33.12
N GLU A 115 -10.23 24.26 31.88
CA GLU A 115 -11.23 24.13 30.82
C GLU A 115 -12.34 23.20 31.31
N SER A 116 -13.60 23.62 31.16
CA SER A 116 -14.73 22.81 31.62
C SER A 116 -14.77 21.47 30.88
N GLU A 117 -15.22 20.41 31.56
CA GLU A 117 -15.34 19.07 30.97
C GLU A 117 -16.18 19.08 29.66
N ALA A 118 -17.20 19.94 29.60
CA ALA A 118 -18.04 20.13 28.42
C ALA A 118 -17.26 20.72 27.23
N GLU A 119 -16.35 21.65 27.48
CA GLU A 119 -15.52 22.26 26.44
C GLU A 119 -14.48 21.26 25.90
N GLN A 120 -13.91 20.43 26.78
CA GLN A 120 -12.99 19.36 26.39
C GLN A 120 -13.68 18.31 25.51
N LYS A 121 -14.91 17.88 25.87
CA LYS A 121 -15.72 16.97 25.05
C LYS A 121 -16.06 17.57 23.68
N LYS A 122 -16.40 18.86 23.64
CA LYS A 122 -16.67 19.57 22.38
C LYS A 122 -15.42 19.62 21.48
N LYS A 123 -14.25 19.98 22.02
CA LYS A 123 -12.97 19.97 21.28
C LYS A 123 -12.60 18.57 20.79
N ALA A 124 -12.87 17.53 21.58
CA ALA A 124 -12.66 16.14 21.17
C ALA A 124 -13.57 15.74 20.00
N LEU A 125 -14.84 16.14 20.03
CA LEU A 125 -15.78 15.92 18.92
C LEU A 125 -15.35 16.67 17.65
N GLU A 126 -14.91 17.92 17.75
CA GLU A 126 -14.40 18.66 16.60
C GLU A 126 -13.17 17.95 15.99
N ARG A 127 -12.25 17.46 16.82
CA ARG A 127 -11.08 16.68 16.38
C ARG A 127 -11.47 15.37 15.69
N SER A 128 -12.45 14.62 16.21
CA SER A 128 -12.91 13.40 15.54
C SER A 128 -13.52 13.71 14.17
N MET A 129 -14.25 14.81 14.03
CA MET A 129 -14.81 15.24 12.75
C MET A 129 -13.73 15.65 11.73
N TYR A 130 -12.61 16.23 12.18
CA TYR A 130 -11.45 16.47 11.31
C TYR A 130 -10.85 15.16 10.76
N VAL A 131 -10.69 14.14 11.61
CA VAL A 131 -10.18 12.82 11.18
C VAL A 131 -11.14 12.17 10.18
N LEU A 132 -12.45 12.26 10.42
CA LEU A 132 -13.46 11.75 9.49
C LEU A 132 -13.45 12.52 8.15
N SER A 133 -13.27 13.83 8.20
CA SER A 133 -13.12 14.66 7.00
C SER A 133 -11.87 14.30 6.21
N GLU A 134 -10.74 14.08 6.87
CA GLU A 134 -9.50 13.58 6.25
C GLU A 134 -9.72 12.22 5.58
N LEU A 135 -10.41 11.29 6.25
CA LEU A 135 -10.73 9.98 5.68
C LEU A 135 -11.48 10.11 4.35
N VAL A 136 -12.51 10.95 4.31
CA VAL A 136 -13.33 11.16 3.10
C VAL A 136 -12.55 11.89 2.01
N GLU A 137 -11.77 12.91 2.35
CA GLU A 137 -11.02 13.66 1.34
C GLU A 137 -9.92 12.82 0.71
N THR A 138 -9.16 12.10 1.55
CA THR A 138 -8.16 11.14 1.07
C THR A 138 -8.78 9.96 0.32
N GLU A 139 -10.06 9.63 0.56
CA GLU A 139 -10.79 8.64 -0.23
C GLU A 139 -11.07 9.16 -1.64
N LYS A 140 -11.51 10.41 -1.80
CA LYS A 140 -11.73 11.00 -3.13
C LYS A 140 -10.44 10.98 -3.96
N MET A 141 -9.33 11.39 -3.36
CA MET A 141 -8.02 11.34 -4.03
C MET A 141 -7.64 9.91 -4.41
N TYR A 142 -7.87 8.94 -3.52
CA TYR A 142 -7.62 7.54 -3.81
C TYR A 142 -8.46 7.01 -4.98
N VAL A 143 -9.75 7.35 -5.05
CA VAL A 143 -10.61 6.98 -6.17
C VAL A 143 -10.13 7.60 -7.48
N ASP A 144 -9.74 8.87 -7.46
CA ASP A 144 -9.20 9.56 -8.64
C ASP A 144 -7.89 8.91 -9.14
N ASP A 145 -6.97 8.61 -8.21
CA ASP A 145 -5.73 7.92 -8.51
C ASP A 145 -5.96 6.52 -9.10
N LEU A 146 -6.96 5.77 -8.61
CA LEU A 146 -7.35 4.50 -9.22
C LEU A 146 -7.99 4.69 -10.60
N GLY A 147 -8.74 5.77 -10.78
CA GLY A 147 -9.31 6.17 -12.07
C GLY A 147 -8.23 6.39 -13.13
N GLN A 148 -7.11 7.03 -12.77
CA GLN A 148 -5.95 7.17 -13.67
C GLN A 148 -5.44 5.82 -14.19
N ILE A 149 -5.52 4.75 -13.39
CA ILE A 149 -5.12 3.39 -13.81
C ILE A 149 -6.17 2.78 -14.73
N VAL A 150 -7.43 2.76 -14.31
CA VAL A 150 -8.51 2.04 -15.00
C VAL A 150 -8.97 2.78 -16.25
N GLU A 151 -9.27 4.06 -16.12
CA GLU A 151 -9.80 4.90 -17.21
C GLU A 151 -8.70 5.52 -18.06
N GLY A 152 -7.46 5.60 -17.54
CA GLY A 152 -6.28 6.04 -18.29
C GLY A 152 -5.53 4.87 -18.92
N TYR A 153 -4.69 4.18 -18.13
CA TYR A 153 -3.79 3.14 -18.64
C TYR A 153 -4.54 1.95 -19.26
N MET A 154 -5.47 1.33 -18.52
CA MET A 154 -6.17 0.13 -19.00
C MET A 154 -7.04 0.43 -20.24
N ALA A 155 -7.77 1.54 -20.22
CA ALA A 155 -8.59 1.96 -21.37
C ALA A 155 -7.74 2.27 -22.62
N THR A 156 -6.61 2.95 -22.45
CA THR A 156 -5.70 3.27 -23.57
C THR A 156 -5.06 2.01 -24.15
N MET A 157 -4.61 1.08 -23.30
CA MET A 157 -4.10 -0.22 -23.73
C MET A 157 -5.15 -1.04 -24.48
N ALA A 158 -6.41 -0.99 -24.04
CA ALA A 158 -7.51 -1.67 -24.73
C ALA A 158 -7.81 -1.05 -26.11
N ALA A 159 -7.70 0.28 -26.24
CA ALA A 159 -7.96 1.00 -27.48
C ALA A 159 -6.81 0.89 -28.50
N GLN A 160 -5.56 1.02 -28.06
CA GLN A 160 -4.37 1.04 -28.92
C GLN A 160 -3.80 -0.37 -29.15
N GLY A 161 -4.18 -1.34 -28.32
CA GLY A 161 -3.63 -2.69 -28.31
C GLY A 161 -2.47 -2.85 -27.32
N VAL A 162 -2.36 -4.06 -26.77
CA VAL A 162 -1.30 -4.43 -25.82
C VAL A 162 -0.01 -4.76 -26.58
N PRO A 163 1.16 -4.21 -26.19
CA PRO A 163 2.45 -4.56 -26.78
C PRO A 163 2.72 -6.06 -26.75
N GLU A 164 3.48 -6.56 -27.73
CA GLU A 164 3.84 -7.97 -27.84
C GLU A 164 4.52 -8.50 -26.55
N SER A 165 5.36 -7.66 -25.91
CA SER A 165 6.05 -7.98 -24.65
C SER A 165 5.10 -8.19 -23.45
N LEU A 166 3.91 -7.59 -23.49
CA LEU A 166 2.90 -7.61 -22.43
C LEU A 166 1.68 -8.48 -22.77
N ARG A 167 1.62 -9.05 -23.98
CA ARG A 167 0.50 -9.87 -24.43
C ARG A 167 0.28 -11.06 -23.50
N GLY A 168 -0.92 -11.14 -22.90
CA GLY A 168 -1.30 -12.17 -21.94
C GLY A 168 -0.77 -11.95 -20.51
N ARG A 169 -0.06 -10.85 -20.26
CA ARG A 169 0.48 -10.45 -18.94
C ARG A 169 -0.13 -9.15 -18.42
N ASP A 170 -0.87 -8.43 -19.23
CA ASP A 170 -1.67 -7.25 -18.87
C ASP A 170 -2.55 -7.51 -17.63
N ARG A 171 -3.20 -8.68 -17.57
CA ARG A 171 -3.98 -9.08 -16.38
C ARG A 171 -3.14 -9.23 -15.11
N ILE A 172 -1.87 -9.60 -15.23
CA ILE A 172 -0.94 -9.71 -14.10
C ILE A 172 -0.50 -8.32 -13.65
N VAL A 173 -0.27 -7.38 -14.58
CA VAL A 173 0.08 -5.99 -14.26
C VAL A 173 -0.98 -5.36 -13.37
N PHE A 174 -2.25 -5.41 -13.79
CA PHE A 174 -3.33 -4.70 -13.08
C PHE A 174 -4.02 -5.53 -12.00
N GLY A 175 -3.91 -6.86 -12.03
CA GLY A 175 -4.60 -7.74 -11.07
C GLY A 175 -6.11 -7.50 -11.08
N ASN A 176 -6.70 -7.37 -9.89
CA ASN A 176 -8.12 -7.02 -9.70
C ASN A 176 -8.33 -5.53 -9.36
N ILE A 177 -7.45 -4.62 -9.78
CA ILE A 177 -7.57 -3.19 -9.42
C ILE A 177 -8.86 -2.54 -9.93
N GLN A 178 -9.36 -2.98 -11.08
CA GLN A 178 -10.65 -2.50 -11.62
C GLN A 178 -11.81 -2.82 -10.66
N GLN A 179 -11.83 -4.02 -10.07
CA GLN A 179 -12.83 -4.39 -9.07
C GLN A 179 -12.75 -3.48 -7.83
N ILE A 180 -11.53 -3.15 -7.38
CA ILE A 180 -11.31 -2.24 -6.25
C ILE A 180 -11.85 -0.86 -6.61
N TYR A 181 -11.45 -0.31 -7.75
CA TYR A 181 -11.86 1.00 -8.22
C TYR A 181 -13.38 1.16 -8.32
N GLU A 182 -14.06 0.23 -9.00
CA GLU A 182 -15.51 0.27 -9.18
C GLU A 182 -16.24 0.24 -7.83
N TRP A 183 -15.83 -0.64 -6.91
CA TRP A 183 -16.46 -0.68 -5.58
C TRP A 183 -16.24 0.61 -4.78
N HIS A 184 -15.03 1.17 -4.84
CA HIS A 184 -14.71 2.41 -4.13
C HIS A 184 -15.46 3.62 -4.71
N ARG A 185 -15.47 3.77 -6.04
CA ARG A 185 -16.15 4.86 -6.77
C ARG A 185 -17.67 4.79 -6.63
N ASP A 186 -18.25 3.62 -6.90
CA ASP A 186 -19.70 3.49 -7.09
C ASP A 186 -20.45 3.32 -5.77
N TYR A 187 -19.76 2.91 -4.71
CA TYR A 187 -20.37 2.63 -3.41
C TYR A 187 -19.59 3.24 -2.23
N PHE A 188 -18.37 2.78 -1.95
CA PHE A 188 -17.73 3.05 -0.66
C PHE A 188 -17.47 4.54 -0.37
N LEU A 189 -17.06 5.32 -1.39
CA LEU A 189 -16.86 6.76 -1.25
C LEU A 189 -18.17 7.49 -0.92
N GLN A 190 -19.28 7.10 -1.54
CA GLN A 190 -20.60 7.70 -1.30
C GLN A 190 -21.08 7.39 0.12
N GLU A 191 -20.85 6.16 0.59
CA GLU A 191 -21.14 5.75 1.95
C GLU A 191 -20.31 6.53 2.97
N LEU A 192 -19.01 6.72 2.73
CA LEU A 192 -18.13 7.53 3.59
C LEU A 192 -18.55 9.01 3.64
N GLN A 193 -19.03 9.57 2.52
CA GLN A 193 -19.58 10.93 2.50
C GLN A 193 -20.84 11.05 3.36
N ARG A 194 -21.64 9.99 3.52
CA ARG A 194 -22.80 9.98 4.43
C ARG A 194 -22.36 10.02 5.88
N CYS A 195 -21.25 9.37 6.23
CA CYS A 195 -20.70 9.39 7.59
C CYS A 195 -20.38 10.82 8.08
N LEU A 196 -20.06 11.78 7.19
CA LEU A 196 -19.87 13.18 7.60
C LEU A 196 -21.11 13.83 8.22
N LYS A 197 -22.30 13.34 7.86
CA LYS A 197 -23.58 13.80 8.40
C LYS A 197 -24.02 12.95 9.59
N ASP A 198 -23.62 11.68 9.60
CA ASP A 198 -23.98 10.68 10.60
C ASP A 198 -22.74 9.82 10.97
N PRO A 199 -21.90 10.28 11.90
CA PRO A 199 -20.62 9.64 12.21
C PRO A 199 -20.74 8.26 12.85
N ASP A 200 -21.85 7.98 13.54
CA ASP A 200 -22.10 6.69 14.19
C ASP A 200 -22.17 5.55 13.16
N TRP A 201 -22.58 5.88 11.93
CA TRP A 201 -22.68 4.92 10.84
C TRP A 201 -21.32 4.43 10.31
N LEU A 202 -20.22 5.12 10.64
CA LEU A 202 -18.86 4.77 10.19
C LEU A 202 -18.45 3.37 10.64
N ALA A 203 -18.73 3.00 11.89
CA ALA A 203 -18.36 1.70 12.43
C ALA A 203 -19.06 0.57 11.67
N GLN A 204 -20.37 0.70 11.49
CA GLN A 204 -21.20 -0.28 10.79
C GLN A 204 -20.78 -0.45 9.33
N LEU A 205 -20.35 0.64 8.68
CA LEU A 205 -19.86 0.60 7.30
C LEU A 205 -18.67 -0.36 7.15
N PHE A 206 -17.67 -0.29 8.05
CA PHE A 206 -16.50 -1.16 7.97
C PHE A 206 -16.81 -2.61 8.36
N ILE A 207 -17.61 -2.83 9.41
CA ILE A 207 -17.99 -4.17 9.86
C ILE A 207 -18.78 -4.90 8.76
N LYS A 208 -19.81 -4.24 8.20
CA LYS A 208 -20.67 -4.81 7.16
C LYS A 208 -19.89 -5.24 5.91
N HIS A 209 -18.81 -4.52 5.59
CA HIS A 209 -18.06 -4.72 4.35
C HIS A 209 -16.73 -5.46 4.53
N GLU A 210 -16.49 -6.09 5.69
CA GLU A 210 -15.29 -6.92 5.91
C GLU A 210 -15.05 -7.91 4.76
N ARG A 211 -16.09 -8.62 4.33
CA ARG A 211 -15.99 -9.61 3.24
C ARG A 211 -15.60 -8.97 1.91
N ARG A 212 -16.04 -7.74 1.63
CA ARG A 212 -15.69 -7.02 0.39
C ARG A 212 -14.23 -6.61 0.39
N LEU A 213 -13.69 -6.21 1.54
CA LEU A 213 -12.28 -5.85 1.70
C LEU A 213 -11.32 -7.02 1.42
N HIS A 214 -11.81 -8.28 1.34
CA HIS A 214 -11.01 -9.42 0.89
C HIS A 214 -10.43 -9.26 -0.52
N MET A 215 -11.01 -8.40 -1.37
CA MET A 215 -10.42 -8.07 -2.68
C MET A 215 -8.99 -7.51 -2.59
N TYR A 216 -8.62 -6.87 -1.47
CA TYR A 216 -7.25 -6.41 -1.21
C TYR A 216 -6.27 -7.57 -0.98
N VAL A 217 -6.73 -8.69 -0.44
CA VAL A 217 -5.89 -9.90 -0.26
C VAL A 217 -5.45 -10.43 -1.62
N VAL A 218 -6.40 -10.54 -2.56
CA VAL A 218 -6.14 -10.96 -3.94
C VAL A 218 -5.17 -10.00 -4.62
N TYR A 219 -5.39 -8.69 -4.47
CA TYR A 219 -4.53 -7.68 -5.06
C TYR A 219 -3.09 -7.76 -4.54
N CYS A 220 -2.93 -7.82 -3.22
CA CYS A 220 -1.61 -7.86 -2.60
C CYS A 220 -0.87 -9.17 -2.91
N GLN A 221 -1.58 -10.31 -3.04
CA GLN A 221 -0.98 -11.57 -3.48
C GLN A 221 -0.43 -11.47 -4.92
N ASN A 222 -1.07 -10.69 -5.78
CA ASN A 222 -0.63 -10.46 -7.16
C ASN A 222 0.47 -9.39 -7.28
N LYS A 223 0.55 -8.41 -6.36
CA LYS A 223 1.47 -7.26 -6.45
C LYS A 223 2.94 -7.63 -6.75
N PRO A 224 3.56 -8.66 -6.13
CA PRO A 224 4.93 -9.04 -6.48
C PRO A 224 5.10 -9.49 -7.94
N LYS A 225 4.08 -10.12 -8.53
CA LYS A 225 4.09 -10.55 -9.94
C LYS A 225 3.93 -9.35 -10.87
N SER A 226 2.99 -8.45 -10.54
CA SER A 226 2.80 -7.18 -11.25
C SER A 226 4.09 -6.38 -11.33
N GLU A 227 4.77 -6.20 -10.19
CA GLU A 227 6.01 -5.44 -10.08
C GLU A 227 7.13 -6.02 -10.96
N HIS A 228 7.28 -7.34 -10.97
CA HIS A 228 8.23 -8.01 -11.86
C HIS A 228 7.88 -7.79 -13.34
N VAL A 229 6.60 -7.89 -13.73
CA VAL A 229 6.19 -7.71 -15.13
C VAL A 229 6.40 -6.27 -15.60
N VAL A 230 6.05 -5.29 -14.76
CA VAL A 230 6.24 -3.86 -15.07
C VAL A 230 7.72 -3.55 -15.24
N SER A 231 8.56 -3.98 -14.31
CA SER A 231 10.00 -3.70 -14.34
C SER A 231 10.74 -4.37 -15.52
N GLU A 232 10.36 -5.58 -15.91
CA GLU A 232 11.10 -6.35 -16.92
C GLU A 232 10.61 -6.11 -18.35
N PHE A 233 9.31 -5.86 -18.54
CA PHE A 233 8.67 -5.88 -19.86
C PHE A 233 7.91 -4.61 -20.22
N GLY A 234 7.71 -3.71 -19.24
CA GLY A 234 6.77 -2.59 -19.37
C GLY A 234 7.37 -1.21 -19.13
N ASP A 235 8.58 -1.08 -18.60
CA ASP A 235 9.09 0.19 -18.08
C ASP A 235 9.08 1.33 -19.13
N SER A 236 9.64 1.10 -20.32
CA SER A 236 9.62 2.08 -21.42
C SER A 236 8.21 2.34 -21.95
N TYR A 237 7.39 1.31 -22.09
CA TYR A 237 6.02 1.43 -22.60
C TYR A 237 5.11 2.22 -21.66
N PHE A 238 5.19 1.96 -20.36
CA PHE A 238 4.38 2.65 -19.38
C PHE A 238 4.83 4.09 -19.15
N GLU A 239 6.11 4.39 -19.37
CA GLU A 239 6.61 5.77 -19.38
C GLU A 239 6.08 6.55 -20.60
N GLU A 240 6.06 5.96 -21.80
CA GLU A 240 5.43 6.57 -22.98
C GLU A 240 3.93 6.82 -22.76
N LEU A 241 3.20 5.83 -22.22
CA LEU A 241 1.79 6.00 -21.87
C LEU A 241 1.58 7.08 -20.80
N ARG A 242 2.45 7.17 -19.79
CA ARG A 242 2.38 8.22 -18.75
C ARG A 242 2.46 9.60 -19.38
N GLN A 243 3.40 9.79 -20.31
CA GLN A 243 3.58 11.05 -21.04
C GLN A 243 2.37 11.37 -21.92
N GLN A 244 1.84 10.37 -22.64
CA GLN A 244 0.64 10.55 -23.47
C GLN A 244 -0.59 10.96 -22.65
N LEU A 245 -0.76 10.36 -21.46
CA LEU A 245 -1.86 10.66 -20.54
C LEU A 245 -1.63 11.96 -19.73
N GLY A 246 -0.41 12.50 -19.73
CA GLY A 246 -0.03 13.68 -18.96
C GLY A 246 -0.02 13.44 -17.43
N HIS A 247 0.14 12.19 -17.00
CA HIS A 247 0.11 11.84 -15.58
C HIS A 247 1.42 12.22 -14.89
N ARG A 248 1.32 12.74 -13.66
CA ARG A 248 2.48 13.12 -12.85
C ARG A 248 3.20 11.91 -12.27
N LEU A 249 2.44 10.95 -11.75
CA LEU A 249 2.96 9.74 -11.09
C LEU A 249 3.27 8.65 -12.11
N GLN A 250 4.27 7.82 -11.83
CA GLN A 250 4.53 6.63 -12.63
C GLN A 250 3.51 5.54 -12.32
N LEU A 251 3.38 4.56 -13.23
CA LEU A 251 2.43 3.47 -13.03
C LEU A 251 2.72 2.69 -11.73
N ASN A 252 4.00 2.49 -11.37
CA ASN A 252 4.35 1.76 -10.16
C ASN A 252 3.88 2.50 -8.89
N ASP A 253 3.97 3.83 -8.88
CA ASP A 253 3.50 4.69 -7.78
C ASP A 253 1.98 4.66 -7.63
N LEU A 254 1.25 4.48 -8.74
CA LEU A 254 -0.18 4.29 -8.73
C LEU A 254 -0.56 2.87 -8.23
N LEU A 255 0.16 1.85 -8.67
CA LEU A 255 -0.11 0.44 -8.32
C LEU A 255 0.20 0.10 -6.85
N ILE A 256 0.95 0.93 -6.12
CA ILE A 256 1.15 0.72 -4.67
C ILE A 256 0.00 1.30 -3.83
N LYS A 257 -0.85 2.18 -4.40
CA LYS A 257 -1.91 2.88 -3.65
C LYS A 257 -2.92 1.96 -2.96
N PRO A 258 -3.42 0.85 -3.55
CA PRO A 258 -4.32 -0.05 -2.83
C PRO A 258 -3.68 -0.67 -1.59
N VAL A 259 -2.39 -1.00 -1.67
CA VAL A 259 -1.64 -1.55 -0.54
C VAL A 259 -1.50 -0.49 0.56
N GLN A 260 -1.20 0.75 0.18
CA GLN A 260 -1.16 1.91 1.09
C GLN A 260 -2.51 2.16 1.76
N ARG A 261 -3.59 2.19 0.98
CA ARG A 261 -4.92 2.55 1.45
C ARG A 261 -5.44 1.56 2.49
N ILE A 262 -5.29 0.25 2.26
CA ILE A 262 -5.81 -0.75 3.19
C ILE A 262 -5.18 -0.65 4.59
N MET A 263 -3.93 -0.20 4.68
CA MET A 263 -3.27 0.02 5.97
C MET A 263 -3.62 1.37 6.62
N LYS A 264 -3.95 2.38 5.82
CA LYS A 264 -4.29 3.71 6.34
C LYS A 264 -5.65 3.70 7.07
N TYR A 265 -6.60 2.87 6.65
CA TYR A 265 -7.92 2.77 7.32
C TYR A 265 -7.82 2.46 8.82
N GLN A 266 -6.98 1.49 9.23
CA GLN A 266 -6.83 1.18 10.66
C GLN A 266 -6.24 2.35 11.46
N LEU A 267 -5.41 3.21 10.85
CA LEU A 267 -4.82 4.36 11.52
C LEU A 267 -5.88 5.44 11.74
N LEU A 268 -6.63 5.76 10.69
CA LEU A 268 -7.70 6.76 10.74
C LEU A 268 -8.83 6.34 11.69
N LEU A 269 -9.22 5.06 11.70
CA LEU A 269 -10.24 4.57 12.63
C LEU A 269 -9.77 4.58 14.09
N LYS A 270 -8.49 4.30 14.37
CA LYS A 270 -7.92 4.41 15.72
C LYS A 270 -7.90 5.86 16.20
N ASP A 271 -7.50 6.79 15.34
CA ASP A 271 -7.52 8.22 15.67
C ASP A 271 -8.95 8.73 15.89
N PHE A 272 -9.89 8.31 15.03
CA PHE A 272 -11.31 8.61 15.20
C PHE A 272 -11.83 8.07 16.54
N LEU A 273 -11.58 6.79 16.84
CA LEU A 273 -11.95 6.14 18.11
C LEU A 273 -11.43 6.91 19.33
N LYS A 274 -10.15 7.28 19.32
CA LYS A 274 -9.50 8.01 20.41
C LYS A 274 -10.22 9.33 20.73
N TYR A 275 -10.55 10.12 19.71
CA TYR A 275 -11.21 11.41 19.92
C TYR A 275 -12.72 11.27 20.17
N TYR A 276 -13.38 10.30 19.54
CA TYR A 276 -14.81 10.03 19.71
C TYR A 276 -15.13 9.52 21.12
N ASN A 277 -14.28 8.64 21.68
CA ASN A 277 -14.38 8.18 23.07
C ASN A 277 -14.20 9.34 24.06
N ARG A 278 -13.20 10.21 23.84
CA ARG A 278 -12.98 11.42 24.66
C ARG A 278 -14.13 12.42 24.62
N ALA A 279 -14.95 12.39 23.56
CA ALA A 279 -16.18 13.19 23.48
C ALA A 279 -17.35 12.59 24.29
N GLY A 280 -17.18 11.40 24.87
CA GLY A 280 -18.19 10.69 25.65
C GLY A 280 -19.24 9.97 24.79
N MET A 281 -18.91 9.66 23.53
CA MET A 281 -19.78 8.91 22.62
C MET A 281 -19.64 7.39 22.84
N ASP A 282 -20.64 6.62 22.42
CA ASP A 282 -20.54 5.15 22.44
C ASP A 282 -19.59 4.66 21.34
N THR A 283 -18.62 3.84 21.72
CA THR A 283 -17.56 3.35 20.82
C THR A 283 -17.51 1.83 20.68
N ALA A 284 -18.48 1.10 21.23
CA ALA A 284 -18.45 -0.37 21.21
C ALA A 284 -18.39 -0.96 19.78
N GLU A 285 -19.17 -0.39 18.84
CA GLU A 285 -19.11 -0.81 17.43
C GLU A 285 -17.81 -0.34 16.76
N LEU A 286 -17.30 0.83 17.14
CA LEU A 286 -16.11 1.41 16.53
C LEU A 286 -14.84 0.62 16.88
N GLU A 287 -14.76 0.07 18.09
CA GLU A 287 -13.71 -0.88 18.50
C GLU A 287 -13.70 -2.14 17.63
N GLN A 288 -14.88 -2.71 17.34
CA GLN A 288 -15.01 -3.85 16.43
C GLN A 288 -14.59 -3.49 15.01
N ALA A 289 -14.94 -2.30 14.52
CA ALA A 289 -14.52 -1.83 13.21
C ALA A 289 -12.99 -1.68 13.11
N VAL A 290 -12.33 -1.17 14.16
CA VAL A 290 -10.87 -1.11 14.25
C VAL A 290 -10.25 -2.51 14.21
N GLU A 291 -10.82 -3.47 14.94
CA GLU A 291 -10.36 -4.86 14.94
C GLU A 291 -10.40 -5.46 13.53
N VAL A 292 -11.55 -5.34 12.83
CA VAL A 292 -11.71 -5.76 11.43
C VAL A 292 -10.61 -5.16 10.55
N MET A 293 -10.38 -3.85 10.67
CA MET A 293 -9.38 -3.15 9.86
C MET A 293 -7.93 -3.48 10.22
N CYS A 294 -7.67 -4.01 11.42
CA CYS A 294 -6.37 -4.58 11.78
C CYS A 294 -6.17 -5.98 11.19
N PHE A 295 -7.24 -6.76 10.99
CA PHE A 295 -7.15 -8.13 10.47
C PHE A 295 -6.95 -8.19 8.95
N VAL A 296 -7.54 -7.29 8.17
CA VAL A 296 -7.41 -7.35 6.70
C VAL A 296 -5.95 -7.23 6.24
N PRO A 297 -5.13 -6.27 6.72
CA PRO A 297 -3.70 -6.20 6.35
C PRO A 297 -2.90 -7.44 6.77
N LYS A 298 -3.23 -8.04 7.93
CA LYS A 298 -2.61 -9.29 8.39
C LYS A 298 -2.91 -10.44 7.42
N ARG A 299 -4.18 -10.61 7.01
CA ARG A 299 -4.57 -11.62 6.00
C ARG A 299 -3.85 -11.40 4.67
N CYS A 300 -3.68 -10.15 4.21
CA CYS A 300 -2.88 -9.85 3.03
C CYS A 300 -1.44 -10.39 3.20
N ASN A 301 -0.78 -10.06 4.31
CA ASN A 301 0.58 -10.52 4.61
C ASN A 301 0.71 -12.05 4.67
N ASP A 302 -0.25 -12.72 5.31
CA ASP A 302 -0.23 -14.16 5.51
C ASP A 302 -0.42 -14.92 4.19
N MET A 303 -1.38 -14.49 3.36
CA MET A 303 -1.61 -15.09 2.04
C MET A 303 -0.45 -14.84 1.06
N MET A 304 0.25 -13.71 1.19
CA MET A 304 1.52 -13.47 0.47
C MET A 304 2.67 -14.37 0.91
N THR A 305 2.62 -14.89 2.14
CA THR A 305 3.62 -15.84 2.65
C THR A 305 3.25 -17.27 2.23
N LEU A 306 1.98 -17.65 2.35
CA LEU A 306 1.45 -18.96 1.94
C LEU A 306 1.59 -19.21 0.44
N GLY A 307 1.40 -18.19 -0.41
CA GLY A 307 1.59 -18.30 -1.86
C GLY A 307 3.03 -18.63 -2.32
N ARG A 308 4.01 -18.64 -1.40
CA ARG A 308 5.40 -19.05 -1.65
C ARG A 308 5.68 -20.50 -1.26
N LEU A 309 4.77 -21.16 -0.55
CA LEU A 309 4.90 -22.58 -0.24
C LEU A 309 4.74 -23.37 -1.54
N ARG A 310 5.87 -23.80 -2.12
CA ARG A 310 5.88 -24.77 -3.22
C ARG A 310 5.69 -26.17 -2.63
N GLY A 311 4.80 -26.97 -3.22
CA GLY A 311 4.69 -28.41 -2.93
C GLY A 311 3.51 -28.87 -2.08
N PHE A 312 2.38 -28.16 -2.07
CA PHE A 312 1.11 -28.75 -1.62
C PHE A 312 0.42 -29.41 -2.83
N GLU A 313 0.64 -30.72 -2.98
CA GLU A 313 -0.20 -31.62 -3.79
C GLU A 313 -1.19 -32.35 -2.88
#